data_AF-A0A383EEQ6-F1
#
_entry.id   AF-A0A383EEQ6-F1
#
_cell.length_a   1.000
_cell.length_b   1.000
_cell.length_c   1.000
_cell.angle_alpha   90.00
_cell.angle_beta   90.00
_cell.angle_gamma   90.00
#
_symmetry.space_group_name_H-M   'P 1'
#
loop_
_entity.id
_entity.type
_entity.pdbx_description
1 polymer ?
#
loop_
_entity_poly.entity_id
_entity_poly.type
_entity_poly.pdbx_seq_one_letter_code
_entity_poly.pdbx_strand_id
1 'polypeptide(L)'
;MNDSDKKLGLNIAITRRDVLNGMGAMVAGAIVGGHSVTHAADVAAGNSLAMPVRQPYYPPALMGMRGSHAGSFEVAHQVARYGRKDWGEINPDDDIYDLIVVGAGISGLAAAHFHQKLNPNAKILLIDNHDDFGGHAKRNEFTVNGKKLIGYGGSQTLQEPSGYSDIVKTLLNDLGIDIKRFDKAYDQQFYKRNGLRGGIHFNKKDWGVDCIVPFDLGT
;
A
#
# COMPACT_ATOMS: atom_id res chain seq x y z
N MET A 1 -16.14 16.89 -24.34
CA MET A 1 -14.91 16.28 -23.82
C MET A 1 -13.74 16.84 -24.59
N ASN A 2 -12.80 17.48 -23.89
CA ASN A 2 -11.68 18.18 -24.51
C ASN A 2 -10.54 17.19 -24.86
N ASP A 3 -9.49 17.65 -25.55
CA ASP A 3 -8.39 16.78 -25.96
C ASP A 3 -7.50 16.32 -24.80
N SER A 4 -7.49 17.05 -23.69
CA SER A 4 -6.82 16.64 -22.45
C SER A 4 -7.55 15.44 -21.81
N ASP A 5 -8.88 15.47 -21.77
CA ASP A 5 -9.72 14.38 -21.25
C ASP A 5 -9.50 13.08 -22.06
N LYS A 6 -9.34 13.19 -23.38
CA LYS A 6 -9.02 12.05 -24.25
C LYS A 6 -7.62 11.48 -24.00
N LYS A 7 -6.63 12.34 -23.75
CA LYS A 7 -5.26 11.91 -23.42
C LYS A 7 -5.18 11.23 -22.06
N LEU A 8 -6.02 11.63 -21.11
CA LEU A 8 -6.19 10.99 -19.80
C LEU A 8 -6.98 9.68 -19.87
N GLY A 9 -7.46 9.27 -21.04
CA GLY A 9 -8.21 8.02 -21.22
C GLY A 9 -9.63 8.07 -20.66
N LEU A 10 -10.19 9.27 -20.41
CA LEU A 10 -11.54 9.43 -19.84
C LEU A 10 -12.67 9.04 -20.82
N ASN A 11 -12.35 8.81 -22.10
CA ASN A 11 -13.24 8.16 -23.08
C ASN A 11 -13.19 6.64 -23.09
N ILE A 12 -12.27 6.03 -22.36
CA ILE A 12 -12.10 4.58 -22.38
C ILE A 12 -12.94 4.01 -21.24
N ALA A 13 -13.88 3.14 -21.58
CA ALA A 13 -14.68 2.44 -20.59
C ALA A 13 -13.75 1.55 -19.75
N ILE A 14 -13.67 1.82 -18.44
CA ILE A 14 -12.93 1.00 -17.49
C ILE A 14 -13.63 -0.36 -17.41
N THR A 15 -12.95 -1.42 -17.85
CA THR A 15 -13.53 -2.75 -17.85
C THR A 15 -13.36 -3.41 -16.48
N ARG A 16 -14.19 -4.43 -16.19
CA ARG A 16 -14.02 -5.27 -14.98
C ARG A 16 -12.62 -5.87 -14.90
N ARG A 17 -11.97 -6.15 -16.04
CA ARG A 17 -10.61 -6.67 -16.10
C ARG A 17 -9.57 -5.61 -15.75
N ASP A 18 -9.79 -4.35 -16.07
CA ASP A 18 -8.88 -3.26 -15.67
C ASP A 18 -8.93 -3.05 -14.15
N VAL A 19 -10.13 -3.11 -13.56
CA VAL A 19 -10.33 -3.09 -12.11
C VAL A 19 -9.69 -4.33 -11.46
N LEU A 20 -9.95 -5.52 -12.00
CA LEU A 20 -9.41 -6.77 -11.45
C LEU A 20 -7.92 -6.97 -11.67
N ASN A 21 -7.31 -6.41 -12.71
CA ASN A 21 -5.86 -6.42 -12.90
C ASN A 21 -5.18 -5.38 -12.00
N GLY A 22 -5.82 -4.22 -11.79
CA GLY A 22 -5.40 -3.26 -10.77
C GLY A 22 -5.45 -3.83 -9.34
N MET A 23 -6.47 -4.65 -9.05
CA MET A 23 -6.58 -5.41 -7.80
C MET A 23 -5.77 -6.72 -7.80
N GLY A 24 -5.49 -7.30 -8.96
CA GLY A 24 -4.84 -8.62 -9.11
C GLY A 24 -3.37 -8.59 -8.72
N ALA A 25 -2.72 -7.42 -8.85
CA ALA A 25 -1.44 -7.15 -8.22
C ALA A 25 -1.48 -7.22 -6.68
N MET A 26 -2.66 -7.13 -6.04
CA MET A 26 -2.83 -7.31 -4.59
C MET A 26 -3.02 -8.78 -4.15
N VAL A 27 -3.49 -9.68 -5.03
CA VAL A 27 -3.93 -11.03 -4.61
C VAL A 27 -2.81 -12.07 -4.63
N ALA A 28 -1.76 -11.88 -5.44
CA ALA A 28 -0.68 -12.86 -5.58
C ALA A 28 0.18 -13.06 -4.30
N GLY A 29 0.08 -12.16 -3.32
CA GLY A 29 0.86 -12.25 -2.06
C GLY A 29 0.18 -13.03 -0.92
N ALA A 30 -1.08 -13.45 -1.05
CA ALA A 30 -1.88 -13.91 0.09
C ALA A 30 -2.18 -15.43 0.14
N ILE A 31 -1.66 -16.24 -0.80
CA ILE A 31 -2.07 -17.66 -0.91
C ILE A 31 -1.02 -18.65 -0.36
N VAL A 32 -0.31 -18.31 0.73
CA VAL A 32 0.41 -19.34 1.51
C VAL A 32 0.21 -19.07 3.01
N GLY A 33 -0.60 -19.91 3.65
CA GLY A 33 -0.61 -20.07 5.11
C GLY A 33 -2.00 -19.97 5.75
N GLY A 34 -2.72 -21.09 5.81
CA GLY A 34 -4.00 -21.22 6.50
C GLY A 34 -3.86 -21.32 8.02
N HIS A 35 -4.90 -20.90 8.74
CA HIS A 35 -5.76 -21.74 9.59
C HIS A 35 -6.75 -20.85 10.33
N SER A 36 -8.03 -21.21 10.20
CA SER A 36 -9.19 -20.52 10.74
C SER A 36 -9.22 -20.57 12.28
N VAL A 37 -9.41 -19.42 12.91
CA VAL A 37 -10.04 -19.33 14.24
C VAL A 37 -11.12 -18.27 14.16
N THR A 38 -12.37 -18.72 14.17
CA THR A 38 -13.57 -17.90 14.26
C THR A 38 -13.70 -17.35 15.67
N HIS A 39 -13.63 -16.02 15.81
CA HIS A 39 -14.25 -15.33 16.95
C HIS A 39 -15.19 -14.27 16.41
N ALA A 40 -16.49 -14.56 16.50
CA ALA A 40 -17.54 -13.58 16.39
C ALA A 40 -17.44 -12.64 17.60
N ALA A 41 -17.29 -11.34 17.35
CA ALA A 41 -17.48 -10.31 18.35
C ALA A 41 -18.61 -9.40 17.88
N ASP A 42 -19.70 -9.40 18.64
CA ASP A 42 -20.88 -8.59 18.45
C ASP A 42 -20.53 -7.11 18.36
N VAL A 43 -21.02 -6.44 17.31
CA VAL A 43 -20.92 -4.99 17.16
C VAL A 43 -22.26 -4.38 17.56
N ALA A 44 -22.39 -4.05 18.85
CA ALA A 44 -23.48 -3.23 19.33
C ALA A 44 -23.16 -1.75 19.11
N ALA A 45 -24.05 -1.06 18.39
CA ALA A 45 -24.01 0.37 18.16
C ALA A 45 -24.49 1.16 19.38
N GLY A 46 -23.88 2.33 19.62
CA GLY A 46 -24.45 3.44 20.40
C GLY A 46 -23.85 3.69 21.78
N ASN A 47 -22.99 4.72 21.90
CA ASN A 47 -23.33 5.98 22.58
C ASN A 47 -22.09 6.88 22.72
N SER A 48 -22.25 8.14 22.34
CA SER A 48 -21.36 9.25 22.62
C SER A 48 -21.40 9.63 24.10
N LEU A 49 -20.36 9.29 24.86
CA LEU A 49 -20.10 9.81 26.21
C LEU A 49 -18.59 9.98 26.41
N ALA A 50 -18.20 11.23 26.73
CA ALA A 50 -16.91 11.67 27.28
C ALA A 50 -15.65 10.90 26.84
N MET A 51 -14.90 11.47 25.90
CA MET A 51 -13.58 10.94 25.51
C MET A 51 -12.59 11.12 26.68
N PRO A 52 -12.13 10.04 27.33
CA PRO A 52 -10.93 10.14 28.15
C PRO A 52 -9.77 10.52 27.20
N VAL A 53 -8.83 11.34 27.67
CA VAL A 53 -7.65 11.84 26.93
C VAL A 53 -7.25 10.84 25.84
N ARG A 54 -7.68 11.12 24.59
CA ARG A 54 -7.43 10.23 23.47
C ARG A 54 -5.92 10.14 23.35
N GLN A 55 -5.36 8.95 23.52
CA GLN A 55 -4.07 8.63 22.93
C GLN A 55 -4.09 9.20 21.50
N PRO A 56 -3.09 9.99 21.07
CA PRO A 56 -3.10 10.58 19.75
C PRO A 56 -3.35 9.47 18.73
N TYR A 57 -4.34 9.67 17.86
CA TYR A 57 -4.69 8.70 16.83
C TYR A 57 -3.46 8.46 15.97
N TYR A 58 -2.87 7.27 16.13
CA TYR A 58 -1.59 6.94 15.54
C TYR A 58 -1.60 5.48 15.06
N PRO A 59 -2.16 5.25 13.86
CA PRO A 59 -2.37 3.91 13.32
C PRO A 59 -1.14 3.00 13.28
N PRO A 60 0.10 3.49 13.06
CA PRO A 60 1.28 2.64 13.06
C PRO A 60 1.54 1.87 14.36
N ALA A 61 1.08 2.37 15.51
CA ALA A 61 1.24 1.69 16.81
C ALA A 61 0.11 0.71 17.13
N LEU A 62 -0.91 0.60 16.27
CA LEU A 62 -2.02 -0.31 16.47
C LEU A 62 -1.58 -1.76 16.24
N MET A 63 -1.97 -2.62 17.18
CA MET A 63 -1.65 -4.04 17.18
C MET A 63 -2.75 -4.88 16.51
N GLY A 64 -2.48 -6.17 16.24
CA GLY A 64 -3.41 -7.11 15.60
C GLY A 64 -3.13 -7.28 14.10
N MET A 65 -4.04 -7.95 13.38
CA MET A 65 -3.96 -8.02 11.91
C MET A 65 -4.35 -6.69 11.30
N ARG A 66 -3.40 -6.04 10.66
CA ARG A 66 -3.56 -4.71 10.05
C ARG A 66 -3.46 -4.87 8.54
N GLY A 67 -4.25 -4.12 7.77
CA GLY A 67 -4.28 -4.19 6.30
C GLY A 67 -5.70 -3.92 5.87
N SER A 68 -6.25 -4.79 5.01
CA SER A 68 -7.70 -4.91 4.91
C SER A 68 -8.27 -5.43 6.25
N HIS A 69 -8.51 -4.51 7.18
CA HIS A 69 -9.09 -4.77 8.50
C HIS A 69 -10.61 -4.79 8.42
N ALA A 70 -11.27 -5.29 9.48
CA ALA A 70 -12.70 -5.11 9.62
C ALA A 70 -13.07 -3.62 9.50
N GLY A 71 -14.00 -3.31 8.61
CA GLY A 71 -14.42 -1.96 8.23
C GLY A 71 -13.93 -1.48 6.87
N SER A 72 -12.82 -2.01 6.32
CA SER A 72 -12.29 -1.50 5.04
C SER A 72 -12.84 -2.21 3.81
N PHE A 73 -13.42 -3.39 3.91
CA PHE A 73 -13.85 -4.17 2.73
C PHE A 73 -15.37 -4.40 2.67
N GLU A 74 -16.09 -4.17 3.75
CA GLU A 74 -17.49 -4.50 3.91
C GLU A 74 -18.36 -3.66 2.98
N VAL A 75 -18.07 -2.36 2.87
CA VAL A 75 -18.78 -1.45 1.96
C VAL A 75 -18.59 -1.89 0.50
N ALA A 76 -17.37 -2.23 0.10
CA ALA A 76 -17.09 -2.74 -1.24
C ALA A 76 -17.82 -4.06 -1.51
N HIS A 77 -17.87 -4.97 -0.54
CA HIS A 77 -18.65 -6.21 -0.64
C HIS A 77 -20.16 -5.96 -0.69
N GLN A 78 -20.69 -4.98 0.04
CA GLN A 78 -22.10 -4.58 -0.03
C GLN A 78 -22.50 -4.17 -1.44
N VAL A 79 -21.65 -3.39 -2.13
CA VAL A 79 -21.86 -3.06 -3.54
C VAL A 79 -21.74 -4.31 -4.42
N ALA A 80 -20.59 -4.99 -4.36
CA ALA A 80 -20.21 -5.99 -5.36
C ALA A 80 -20.99 -7.30 -5.25
N ARG A 81 -21.34 -7.73 -4.03
CA ARG A 81 -21.99 -9.02 -3.77
C ARG A 81 -23.48 -8.89 -3.53
N TYR A 82 -23.90 -7.82 -2.85
CA TYR A 82 -25.28 -7.64 -2.40
C TYR A 82 -26.02 -6.56 -3.18
N GLY A 83 -25.34 -5.85 -4.09
CA GLY A 83 -25.97 -4.84 -4.94
C GLY A 83 -26.55 -3.66 -4.16
N ARG A 84 -25.99 -3.34 -2.97
CA ARG A 84 -26.43 -2.21 -2.15
C ARG A 84 -26.30 -0.90 -2.94
N LYS A 85 -27.37 -0.10 -2.93
CA LYS A 85 -27.42 1.21 -3.62
C LYS A 85 -27.82 2.35 -2.70
N ASP A 86 -28.33 2.04 -1.52
CA ASP A 86 -28.87 2.94 -0.52
C ASP A 86 -27.84 3.18 0.59
N TRP A 87 -27.26 4.39 0.61
CA TRP A 87 -26.19 4.76 1.54
C TRP A 87 -26.65 5.68 2.66
N GLY A 88 -27.97 5.83 2.82
CA GLY A 88 -28.57 6.77 3.76
C GLY A 88 -28.70 8.18 3.17
N GLU A 89 -28.91 9.15 4.05
CA GLU A 89 -29.01 10.55 3.70
C GLU A 89 -27.66 11.07 3.19
N ILE A 90 -27.68 11.75 2.04
CA ILE A 90 -26.49 12.37 1.46
C ILE A 90 -26.42 13.79 2.02
N ASN A 91 -25.43 14.04 2.87
CA ASN A 91 -25.09 15.38 3.31
C ASN A 91 -24.12 15.99 2.30
N PRO A 92 -24.49 17.08 1.60
CA PRO A 92 -23.56 17.76 0.72
C PRO A 92 -22.41 18.36 1.54
N ASP A 93 -21.21 18.28 0.98
CA ASP A 93 -20.07 19.10 1.41
C ASP A 93 -20.01 20.30 0.47
N ASP A 94 -20.20 21.50 1.02
CA ASP A 94 -20.20 22.76 0.26
C ASP A 94 -18.78 23.25 -0.07
N ASP A 95 -17.75 22.53 0.39
CA ASP A 95 -16.37 22.84 0.08
C ASP A 95 -16.02 22.60 -1.40
N ILE A 96 -15.24 23.52 -1.95
CA ILE A 96 -14.68 23.40 -3.31
C ILE A 96 -13.24 22.87 -3.20
N TYR A 97 -13.00 21.70 -3.81
CA TYR A 97 -11.70 21.06 -3.87
C TYR A 97 -11.12 21.17 -5.29
N ASP A 98 -9.84 21.52 -5.40
CA ASP A 98 -9.11 21.56 -6.67
C ASP A 98 -8.77 20.15 -7.18
N LEU A 99 -8.67 19.18 -6.24
CA LEU A 99 -8.44 17.78 -6.53
C LEU A 99 -9.09 16.90 -5.45
N ILE A 100 -9.80 15.86 -5.88
CA ILE A 100 -10.27 14.77 -5.01
C ILE A 100 -9.53 13.49 -5.41
N VAL A 101 -8.89 12.84 -4.44
CA VAL A 101 -8.18 11.57 -4.63
C VAL A 101 -8.86 10.49 -3.79
N VAL A 102 -9.34 9.44 -4.47
CA VAL A 102 -9.89 8.25 -3.82
C VAL A 102 -8.80 7.18 -3.76
N GLY A 103 -8.35 6.87 -2.55
CA GLY A 103 -7.22 6.01 -2.23
C GLY A 103 -5.97 6.82 -1.89
N ALA A 104 -5.66 6.95 -0.61
CA ALA A 104 -4.46 7.58 -0.07
C ALA A 104 -3.25 6.61 -0.02
N GLY A 105 -3.15 5.71 -1.00
CA GLY A 105 -1.95 4.90 -1.24
C GLY A 105 -0.82 5.70 -1.88
N ILE A 106 0.33 5.06 -2.16
CA ILE A 106 1.49 5.73 -2.76
C ILE A 106 1.18 6.49 -4.06
N SER A 107 0.32 5.93 -4.92
CA SER A 107 -0.08 6.57 -6.17
C SER A 107 -0.97 7.80 -5.95
N GLY A 108 -1.93 7.71 -5.03
CA GLY A 108 -2.82 8.83 -4.72
C GLY A 108 -2.10 9.97 -4.00
N LEU A 109 -1.22 9.63 -3.05
CA LEU A 109 -0.35 10.60 -2.38
C LEU A 109 0.63 11.25 -3.35
N ALA A 110 1.20 10.50 -4.30
CA ALA A 110 2.06 11.06 -5.34
C ALA A 110 1.26 12.03 -6.26
N ALA A 111 0.04 11.67 -6.65
CA ALA A 111 -0.82 12.55 -7.44
C ALA A 111 -1.12 13.86 -6.69
N ALA A 112 -1.49 13.77 -5.41
CA ALA A 112 -1.71 14.94 -4.56
C ALA A 112 -0.44 15.79 -4.40
N HIS A 113 0.72 15.16 -4.16
CA HIS A 113 2.01 15.82 -4.03
C HIS A 113 2.37 16.61 -5.29
N PHE A 114 2.33 15.97 -6.45
CA PHE A 114 2.66 16.66 -7.71
C PHE A 114 1.64 17.73 -8.08
N HIS A 115 0.35 17.53 -7.77
CA HIS A 115 -0.66 18.56 -7.98
C HIS A 115 -0.40 19.77 -7.08
N GLN A 116 -0.13 19.57 -5.79
CA GLN A 116 0.19 20.64 -4.85
C GLN A 116 1.49 21.36 -5.23
N LYS A 117 2.49 20.64 -5.78
CA LYS A 117 3.72 21.26 -6.28
C LYS A 117 3.48 22.25 -7.42
N LEU A 118 2.50 21.97 -8.29
CA LEU A 118 2.08 22.87 -9.36
C LEU A 118 1.14 23.98 -8.86
N ASN A 119 0.33 23.68 -7.86
CA ASN A 119 -0.68 24.58 -7.28
C ASN A 119 -0.52 24.63 -5.75
N PRO A 120 0.39 25.48 -5.21
CA PRO A 120 0.75 25.45 -3.79
C PRO A 120 -0.42 25.70 -2.82
N ASN A 121 -1.46 26.38 -3.30
CA ASN A 121 -2.65 26.72 -2.51
C ASN A 121 -3.84 25.78 -2.79
N ALA A 122 -3.64 24.70 -3.55
CA ALA A 122 -4.71 23.77 -3.90
C ALA A 122 -5.31 23.11 -2.64
N LYS A 123 -6.63 23.14 -2.54
CA LYS A 123 -7.40 22.38 -1.55
C LYS A 123 -7.64 20.98 -2.08
N ILE A 124 -6.96 19.99 -1.50
CA ILE A 124 -7.01 18.59 -1.93
C ILE A 124 -7.75 17.75 -0.90
N LEU A 125 -8.78 17.01 -1.34
CA LEU A 125 -9.45 16.00 -0.52
C LEU A 125 -8.85 14.62 -0.79
N LEU A 126 -8.34 13.97 0.26
CA LEU A 126 -7.91 12.58 0.23
C LEU A 126 -8.96 11.72 0.94
N ILE A 127 -9.44 10.67 0.28
CA ILE A 127 -10.42 9.73 0.85
C ILE A 127 -9.78 8.34 0.85
N ASP A 128 -9.69 7.70 2.02
CA ASP A 128 -9.25 6.31 2.14
C ASP A 128 -10.21 5.55 3.07
N ASN A 129 -10.39 4.26 2.76
CA ASN A 129 -11.19 3.33 3.56
C ASN A 129 -10.39 2.66 4.67
N HIS A 130 -9.07 2.87 4.70
CA HIS A 130 -8.19 2.42 5.76
C HIS A 130 -8.06 3.47 6.86
N ASP A 131 -7.70 3.00 8.03
CA ASP A 131 -7.41 3.83 9.18
C ASP A 131 -6.04 4.51 9.12
N ASP A 132 -5.20 4.19 8.13
CA ASP A 132 -3.94 4.87 7.85
C ASP A 132 -3.78 5.13 6.35
N PHE A 133 -2.93 6.09 6.00
CA PHE A 133 -2.53 6.34 4.61
C PHE A 133 -1.32 5.47 4.22
N GLY A 134 -0.97 5.49 2.94
CA GLY A 134 0.20 4.81 2.37
C GLY A 134 -0.12 3.48 1.69
N GLY A 135 -1.32 2.92 1.90
CA GLY A 135 -1.74 1.66 1.27
C GLY A 135 -0.78 0.52 1.60
N HIS A 136 -0.28 -0.18 0.57
CA HIS A 136 0.72 -1.25 0.76
C HIS A 136 2.02 -0.76 1.41
N ALA A 137 2.36 0.53 1.31
CA ALA A 137 3.60 1.09 1.85
C ALA A 137 3.47 1.58 3.29
N LYS A 138 2.44 1.15 4.03
CA LYS A 138 2.27 1.49 5.45
C LYS A 138 3.38 0.89 6.33
N ARG A 139 3.62 1.50 7.48
CA ARG A 139 4.56 1.01 8.50
C ARG A 139 3.82 0.44 9.71
N ASN A 140 4.44 -0.55 10.35
CA ASN A 140 3.99 -1.09 11.64
C ASN A 140 5.06 -0.80 12.69
N GLU A 141 4.66 -0.45 13.91
CA GLU A 141 5.58 -0.15 15.00
C GLU A 141 5.29 -1.02 16.21
N PHE A 142 6.35 -1.61 16.76
CA PHE A 142 6.28 -2.50 17.92
C PHE A 142 7.22 -2.02 19.01
N THR A 143 6.86 -2.22 20.27
CA THR A 143 7.78 -2.01 21.40
C THR A 143 8.14 -3.36 22.00
N VAL A 144 9.40 -3.76 21.89
CA VAL A 144 9.92 -5.02 22.44
C VAL A 144 11.05 -4.69 23.40
N ASN A 145 10.91 -5.08 24.67
CA ASN A 145 11.89 -4.81 25.73
C ASN A 145 12.31 -3.33 25.82
N GLY A 146 11.34 -2.41 25.72
CA GLY A 146 11.58 -0.96 25.74
C GLY A 146 12.19 -0.38 24.47
N LYS A 147 12.43 -1.18 23.43
CA LYS A 147 12.93 -0.71 22.13
C LYS A 147 11.82 -0.67 21.10
N LYS A 148 11.71 0.47 20.40
CA LYS A 148 10.82 0.63 19.26
C LYS A 148 11.42 -0.06 18.02
N LEU A 149 10.67 -0.98 17.44
CA LEU A 149 10.96 -1.66 16.18
C LEU A 149 10.00 -1.13 15.12
N ILE A 150 10.52 -0.86 13.93
CA ILE A 150 9.73 -0.44 12.77
C ILE A 150 9.77 -1.56 11.75
N GLY A 151 8.59 -2.03 11.35
CA GLY A 151 8.39 -3.01 10.30
C GLY A 151 7.58 -2.45 9.14
N TYR A 152 7.52 -3.21 8.06
CA TYR A 152 6.66 -2.92 6.92
C TYR A 152 5.28 -3.56 7.10
N GLY A 153 4.26 -2.93 6.53
CA GLY A 153 2.91 -3.49 6.43
C GLY A 153 2.59 -4.12 5.07
N GLY A 154 3.52 -4.04 4.12
CA GLY A 154 3.42 -4.62 2.78
C GLY A 154 4.71 -4.40 2.00
N SER A 155 4.89 -3.22 1.42
CA SER A 155 6.10 -2.86 0.68
C SER A 155 7.32 -2.82 1.59
N GLN A 156 8.32 -3.64 1.30
CA GLN A 156 9.49 -3.83 2.15
C GLN A 156 10.72 -3.07 1.68
N THR A 157 11.00 -3.08 0.37
CA THR A 157 12.28 -2.58 -0.19
C THR A 157 12.09 -1.71 -1.42
N LEU A 158 13.05 -0.82 -1.64
CA LEU A 158 13.28 -0.18 -2.93
C LEU A 158 14.21 -1.08 -3.75
N GLN A 159 13.65 -1.85 -4.68
CA GLN A 159 14.43 -2.69 -5.58
C GLN A 159 15.07 -1.83 -6.68
N GLU A 160 16.39 -1.92 -6.84
CA GLU A 160 17.18 -1.23 -7.86
C GLU A 160 16.88 0.28 -8.00
N PRO A 161 17.04 1.08 -6.93
CA PRO A 161 16.66 2.49 -6.95
C PRO A 161 17.49 3.36 -7.92
N SER A 162 18.66 2.87 -8.34
CA SER A 162 19.46 3.49 -9.41
C SER A 162 18.72 3.51 -10.75
N GLY A 163 17.93 2.48 -11.04
CA GLY A 163 17.16 2.30 -12.28
C GLY A 163 15.84 3.07 -12.33
N TYR A 164 15.47 3.76 -11.25
CA TYR A 164 14.21 4.51 -11.22
C TYR A 164 14.18 5.65 -12.23
N SER A 165 12.98 5.90 -12.77
CA SER A 165 12.70 7.06 -13.62
C SER A 165 12.99 8.36 -12.88
N ASP A 166 13.23 9.43 -13.64
CA ASP A 166 13.46 10.75 -13.05
C ASP A 166 12.27 11.24 -12.22
N ILE A 167 11.04 10.89 -12.61
CA ILE A 167 9.82 11.23 -11.85
C ILE A 167 9.87 10.63 -10.44
N VAL A 168 10.25 9.35 -10.33
CA VAL A 168 10.35 8.66 -9.04
C VAL A 168 11.51 9.23 -8.22
N LYS A 169 12.66 9.50 -8.86
CA LYS A 169 13.82 10.13 -8.19
C LYS A 169 13.47 11.53 -7.68
N THR A 170 12.72 12.32 -8.44
CA THR A 170 12.20 13.62 -8.00
C THR A 170 11.29 13.47 -6.79
N LEU A 171 10.35 12.53 -6.79
CA LEU A 171 9.47 12.29 -5.64
C LEU A 171 10.29 11.91 -4.40
N LEU A 172 11.24 10.99 -4.52
CA LEU A 172 12.10 10.57 -3.40
C LEU A 172 12.91 11.76 -2.85
N ASN A 173 13.47 12.60 -3.73
CA ASN A 173 14.20 13.81 -3.33
C ASN A 173 13.30 14.84 -2.64
N ASP A 174 12.09 15.09 -3.18
CA ASP A 174 11.12 16.01 -2.59
C ASP A 174 10.71 15.56 -1.17
N LEU A 175 10.64 14.24 -0.93
CA LEU A 175 10.37 13.63 0.37
C LEU A 175 11.61 13.57 1.30
N GLY A 176 12.77 14.04 0.83
CA GLY A 176 14.03 14.01 1.60
C GLY A 176 14.65 12.62 1.75
N ILE A 177 14.30 11.67 0.87
CA ILE A 177 14.82 10.30 0.91
C ILE A 177 16.20 10.24 0.25
N ASP A 178 17.24 10.08 1.07
CA ASP A 178 18.61 9.86 0.61
C ASP A 178 18.86 8.36 0.35
N ILE A 179 18.78 7.97 -0.93
CA ILE A 179 18.99 6.59 -1.39
C ILE A 179 20.40 6.09 -1.04
N LYS A 180 21.42 6.97 -0.98
CA LYS A 180 22.81 6.56 -0.69
C LYS A 180 22.97 6.05 0.74
N ARG A 181 22.03 6.33 1.64
CA ARG A 181 22.03 5.72 2.99
C ARG A 181 21.90 4.20 2.91
N PHE A 182 21.25 3.65 1.89
CA PHE A 182 21.07 2.21 1.75
C PHE A 182 22.39 1.47 1.46
N ASP A 183 23.39 2.15 0.89
CA ASP A 183 24.73 1.58 0.65
C ASP A 183 25.37 1.07 1.95
N LYS A 184 25.02 1.68 3.09
CA LYS A 184 25.54 1.35 4.42
C LYS A 184 24.51 0.68 5.33
N ALA A 185 23.23 0.65 4.93
CA ALA A 185 22.17 0.07 5.74
C ALA A 185 22.14 -1.46 5.68
N TYR A 186 22.63 -2.04 4.58
CA TYR A 186 22.69 -3.48 4.37
C TYR A 186 24.11 -4.01 4.50
N ASP A 187 24.27 -5.21 5.06
CA ASP A 187 25.54 -5.94 5.05
C ASP A 187 25.77 -6.54 3.67
N GLN A 188 26.35 -5.74 2.77
CA GLN A 188 26.71 -6.12 1.41
C GLN A 188 27.69 -7.32 1.36
N GLN A 189 28.39 -7.60 2.46
CA GLN A 189 29.40 -8.67 2.53
C GLN A 189 28.86 -9.94 3.20
N PHE A 190 27.60 -9.96 3.65
CA PHE A 190 27.02 -11.08 4.37
C PHE A 190 27.15 -12.40 3.60
N TYR A 191 26.71 -12.42 2.35
CA TYR A 191 26.75 -13.63 1.52
C TYR A 191 28.18 -14.10 1.27
N LYS A 192 29.06 -13.19 0.85
CA LYS A 192 30.47 -13.48 0.56
C LYS A 192 31.20 -14.02 1.78
N ARG A 193 31.02 -13.40 2.95
CA ARG A 193 31.66 -13.78 4.21
C ARG A 193 31.22 -15.17 4.68
N ASN A 194 30.00 -15.59 4.35
CA ASN A 194 29.46 -16.90 4.73
C ASN A 194 29.58 -17.94 3.59
N GLY A 195 30.24 -17.63 2.48
CA GLY A 195 30.35 -18.54 1.33
C GLY A 195 29.01 -18.88 0.67
N LEU A 196 27.97 -18.07 0.89
CA LEU A 196 26.63 -18.26 0.34
C LEU A 196 26.55 -17.69 -1.08
N ARG A 197 25.80 -18.37 -1.96
CA ARG A 197 25.58 -17.95 -3.35
C ARG A 197 24.13 -18.18 -3.76
N GLY A 198 23.65 -17.39 -4.72
CA GLY A 198 22.36 -17.60 -5.37
C GLY A 198 22.42 -18.79 -6.34
N GLY A 199 21.28 -19.48 -6.48
CA GLY A 199 21.12 -20.55 -7.45
C GLY A 199 19.66 -20.72 -7.82
N ILE A 200 19.42 -21.08 -9.08
CA ILE A 200 18.09 -21.44 -9.58
C ILE A 200 18.06 -22.97 -9.70
N HIS A 201 17.12 -23.61 -9.02
CA HIS A 201 16.92 -25.05 -9.12
C HIS A 201 15.92 -25.39 -10.22
N PHE A 202 16.32 -26.31 -11.09
CA PHE A 202 15.51 -26.90 -12.13
C PHE A 202 15.23 -28.35 -11.75
N ASN A 203 13.94 -28.67 -11.61
CA ASN A 203 13.53 -30.03 -11.29
C ASN A 203 13.37 -30.86 -12.58
N LYS A 204 13.62 -32.18 -12.48
CA LYS A 204 13.54 -33.09 -13.63
C LYS A 204 12.14 -33.21 -14.25
N LYS A 205 11.08 -33.08 -13.45
CA LYS A 205 9.69 -33.28 -13.91
C LYS A 205 9.30 -32.22 -14.92
N ASP A 206 9.61 -30.96 -14.64
CA ASP A 206 9.19 -29.82 -15.47
C ASP A 206 10.25 -29.44 -16.51
N TRP A 207 11.54 -29.73 -16.23
CA TRP A 207 12.66 -29.26 -17.06
C TRP A 207 13.50 -30.38 -17.68
N GLY A 208 13.16 -31.65 -17.43
CA GLY A 208 13.88 -32.81 -17.98
C GLY A 208 15.25 -33.10 -17.35
N VAL A 209 15.79 -32.18 -16.56
CA VAL A 209 17.06 -32.29 -15.84
C VAL A 209 16.88 -31.86 -14.38
N ASP A 210 17.55 -32.54 -13.46
CA ASP A 210 17.67 -32.11 -12.07
C ASP A 210 19.01 -31.41 -11.89
N CYS A 211 19.00 -30.08 -11.81
CA CYS A 211 20.23 -29.30 -11.66
C CYS A 211 20.01 -27.97 -10.95
N ILE A 212 21.09 -27.45 -10.35
CA ILE A 212 21.15 -26.09 -9.80
C ILE A 212 22.09 -25.29 -10.70
N VAL A 213 21.58 -24.20 -11.26
CA VAL A 213 22.37 -23.25 -12.04
C VAL A 213 22.78 -22.10 -11.12
N PRO A 214 24.10 -21.81 -10.97
CA PRO A 214 24.55 -20.66 -10.21
C PRO A 214 23.94 -19.37 -10.77
N PHE A 215 23.41 -18.52 -9.88
CA PHE A 215 22.91 -17.20 -10.22
C PHE A 215 23.69 -16.16 -9.41
N ASP A 216 24.34 -15.24 -10.11
CA ASP A 216 25.05 -14.15 -9.46
C ASP A 216 24.02 -13.12 -8.95
N LEU A 217 24.01 -12.91 -7.63
CA LEU A 217 23.15 -11.93 -6.98
C LEU A 217 23.72 -10.51 -7.08
N GLY A 218 24.85 -10.31 -7.79
CA GLY A 218 25.44 -9.00 -8.03
C GLY A 218 26.16 -8.43 -6.81
N THR A 219 26.92 -9.27 -6.09
CA THR A 219 27.72 -8.88 -4.90
C THR A 219 29.21 -8.80 -5.18
#